data_AF-A0A0F8X4G2-F1
#
_entry.id   AF-A0A0F8X4G2-F1
#
_cell.length_a   1.000
_cell.length_b   1.000
_cell.length_c   1.000
_cell.angle_alpha   90.00
_cell.angle_beta   90.00
_cell.angle_gamma   90.00
#
_symmetry.space_group_name_H-M   'P 1'
#
loop_
_entity.id
_entity.type
_entity.pdbx_description
1 polymer ?
#
loop_
_entity_poly.entity_id
_entity_poly.type
_entity_poly.pdbx_seq_one_letter_code
_entity_poly.pdbx_strand_id
1 'polypeptide(L)'
;SYKNIGFTILWDWRQGGTVVSRIKALGSTSGVLKETLVGREGGIIGAGVRNSGTTENPNYVPNDVSVSASSYYNNFYDRGNEESALCDASYLKLRQVSVYYNFPAALTNSIGFTNIKVGIVGSNLLLFTENPHFDPELNAVQERNIVYGVEDFSYPSTRNFGFSLKTQF
;
A
#
# COMPACT_ATOMS: atom_id res chain seq x y z
N SER A 1 -2.51 -29.56 -14.31
CA SER A 1 -2.18 -29.45 -15.75
C SER A 1 -3.22 -30.22 -16.53
N TYR A 2 -3.54 -29.80 -17.75
CA TYR A 2 -4.48 -30.51 -18.61
C TYR A 2 -4.06 -30.35 -20.07
N LYS A 3 -3.96 -31.45 -20.82
CA LYS A 3 -3.58 -31.45 -22.25
C LYS A 3 -2.42 -30.50 -22.59
N ASN A 4 -1.28 -30.70 -21.91
CA ASN A 4 -0.05 -29.91 -22.02
C ASN A 4 -0.12 -28.45 -21.53
N ILE A 5 -1.26 -27.97 -21.06
CA ILE A 5 -1.40 -26.66 -20.43
C ILE A 5 -1.13 -26.80 -18.92
N GLY A 6 -0.15 -26.04 -18.44
CA GLY A 6 0.13 -25.80 -17.04
C GLY A 6 -0.46 -24.46 -16.61
N PHE A 7 -1.11 -24.44 -15.46
CA PHE A 7 -1.62 -23.23 -14.82
C PHE A 7 -1.11 -23.19 -13.39
N THR A 8 -0.65 -22.02 -12.96
CA THR A 8 -0.20 -21.77 -11.60
C THR A 8 -0.77 -20.44 -11.13
N ILE A 9 -1.27 -20.43 -9.90
CA ILE A 9 -1.75 -19.25 -9.20
C ILE A 9 -1.12 -19.25 -7.81
N LEU A 10 -0.65 -18.08 -7.36
CA LEU A 10 -0.10 -17.87 -6.03
C LEU A 10 -0.80 -16.67 -5.39
N TRP A 11 -1.44 -16.94 -4.26
CA TRP A 11 -1.96 -15.94 -3.34
C TRP A 11 -1.01 -15.81 -2.15
N ASP A 12 -0.80 -14.59 -1.68
CA ASP A 12 -0.04 -14.28 -0.47
C ASP A 12 -0.90 -13.44 0.46
N TRP A 13 -0.93 -13.82 1.72
CA TRP A 13 -1.77 -13.21 2.74
C TRP A 13 -0.92 -12.87 3.96
N ARG A 14 -1.01 -11.62 4.41
CA ARG A 14 -0.49 -11.17 5.69
C ARG A 14 -1.59 -10.45 6.45
N GLN A 15 -1.70 -10.75 7.74
CA GLN A 15 -2.74 -10.19 8.61
C GLN A 15 -2.12 -9.61 9.86
N GLY A 16 -2.55 -8.39 10.21
CA GLY A 16 -2.17 -7.69 11.41
C GLY A 16 -0.91 -6.85 11.27
N GLY A 17 -0.64 -6.08 12.32
CA GLY A 17 0.43 -5.09 12.35
C GLY A 17 -0.02 -3.75 11.79
N THR A 18 0.78 -2.73 12.10
CA THR A 18 0.55 -1.35 11.67
C THR A 18 1.86 -0.78 11.16
N VAL A 19 1.77 0.09 10.15
CA VAL A 19 2.90 0.82 9.59
C VAL A 19 2.61 2.32 9.66
N VAL A 20 3.59 3.11 10.07
CA VAL A 20 3.52 4.57 10.00
C VAL A 20 3.81 5.00 8.56
N SER A 21 2.87 5.70 7.91
CA SER A 21 3.03 6.15 6.52
C SER A 21 3.38 7.62 6.43
N ARG A 22 4.55 7.91 5.87
CA ARG A 22 4.91 9.29 5.54
C ARG A 22 4.08 9.82 4.37
N ILE A 23 3.68 8.99 3.41
CA ILE A 23 2.73 9.38 2.36
C ILE A 23 1.45 9.95 2.97
N LYS A 24 0.87 9.26 3.96
CA LYS A 24 -0.35 9.73 4.65
C LYS A 24 -0.11 11.05 5.37
N ALA A 25 0.99 11.18 6.12
CA ALA A 25 1.31 12.42 6.84
C ALA A 25 1.50 13.61 5.88
N LEU A 26 2.45 13.52 4.95
CA LEU A 26 2.79 14.65 4.06
C LEU A 26 1.70 14.90 2.99
N GLY A 27 1.03 13.85 2.52
CA GLY A 27 -0.11 14.00 1.62
C GLY A 27 -1.28 14.72 2.28
N SER A 28 -1.46 14.53 3.59
CA SER A 28 -2.51 15.21 4.34
C SER A 28 -2.11 16.65 4.71
N THR A 29 -0.86 16.91 5.12
CA THR A 29 -0.41 18.30 5.37
C THR A 29 -0.41 19.14 4.09
N SER A 30 -0.09 18.54 2.94
CA SER A 30 -0.23 19.21 1.63
C SER A 30 -1.67 19.32 1.12
N GLY A 31 -2.64 18.70 1.80
CA GLY A 31 -4.06 18.78 1.43
C GLY A 31 -4.42 18.07 0.12
N VAL A 32 -3.63 17.08 -0.33
CA VAL A 32 -3.92 16.34 -1.58
C VAL A 32 -4.73 15.07 -1.36
N LEU A 33 -4.79 14.57 -0.13
CA LEU A 33 -5.50 13.34 0.21
C LEU A 33 -6.98 13.59 0.57
N LYS A 34 -7.83 12.58 0.35
CA LYS A 34 -9.28 12.66 0.52
C LYS A 34 -9.70 12.94 1.97
N GLU A 35 -8.89 12.50 2.93
CA GLU A 35 -9.09 12.66 4.37
C GLU A 35 -9.15 14.14 4.77
N THR A 36 -8.56 15.01 3.96
CA THR A 36 -8.48 16.45 4.20
C THR A 36 -9.62 17.24 3.55
N LEU A 37 -10.65 16.56 3.02
CA LEU A 37 -11.80 17.22 2.38
C LEU A 37 -12.74 17.88 3.40
N VAL A 38 -12.84 17.34 4.61
CA VAL A 38 -13.77 17.85 5.62
C VAL A 38 -13.33 19.24 6.07
N GLY A 39 -14.29 20.16 6.17
CA GLY A 39 -14.05 21.53 6.65
C GLY A 39 -13.24 22.44 5.71
N ARG A 40 -12.95 22.02 4.46
CA ARG A 40 -12.26 22.87 3.48
C ARG A 40 -12.95 24.21 3.25
N GLU A 41 -14.28 24.20 3.15
CA GLU A 41 -15.10 25.40 2.89
C GLU A 41 -15.62 26.06 4.18
N GLY A 42 -15.87 25.27 5.22
CA GLY A 42 -16.57 25.74 6.44
C GLY A 42 -15.71 25.86 7.70
N GLY A 43 -14.42 25.50 7.61
CA GLY A 43 -13.56 25.33 8.77
C GLY A 43 -13.87 24.05 9.56
N ILE A 44 -13.06 23.81 10.60
CA ILE A 44 -13.14 22.63 11.46
C ILE A 44 -13.18 23.09 12.91
N ILE A 45 -14.17 22.61 13.65
CA ILE A 45 -14.18 22.68 15.12
C ILE A 45 -13.66 21.33 15.61
N GLY A 46 -12.45 21.33 16.18
CA GLY A 46 -11.83 20.11 16.70
C GLY A 46 -12.63 19.53 17.86
N ALA A 47 -12.73 18.21 17.92
CA ALA A 47 -13.31 17.50 19.06
C ALA A 47 -12.42 17.72 20.29
N GLY A 48 -12.96 18.41 21.30
CA GLY A 48 -12.21 18.73 22.51
C GLY A 48 -12.94 19.74 23.38
N VAL A 49 -12.24 20.17 24.42
CA VAL A 49 -12.72 21.19 25.36
C VAL A 49 -11.79 22.40 25.32
N ARG A 50 -12.33 23.58 25.56
CA ARG A 50 -11.56 24.80 25.80
C ARG A 50 -11.68 25.20 27.27
N ASN A 51 -10.59 25.71 27.83
CA ASN A 51 -10.65 26.32 29.16
C ASN A 51 -11.25 27.74 29.03
N SER A 52 -12.42 27.96 29.61
CA SER A 52 -13.06 29.27 29.73
C SER A 52 -12.83 29.94 31.10
N GLY A 53 -12.06 29.31 32.00
CA GLY A 53 -11.63 29.84 33.29
C GLY A 53 -10.23 30.45 33.25
N THR A 54 -9.53 30.52 34.39
CA THR A 54 -8.11 30.92 34.45
C THR A 54 -7.19 29.69 34.48
N THR A 55 -5.87 29.91 34.43
CA THR A 55 -4.88 28.83 34.60
C THR A 55 -4.99 28.18 35.99
N GLU A 56 -5.27 28.99 37.01
CA GLU A 56 -5.36 28.57 38.41
C GLU A 56 -6.73 27.95 38.75
N ASN A 57 -7.79 28.34 38.04
CA ASN A 57 -9.15 27.83 38.20
C ASN A 57 -9.75 27.49 36.82
N PRO A 58 -9.41 26.33 36.24
CA PRO A 58 -9.88 25.97 34.91
C PRO A 58 -11.37 25.62 34.92
N ASN A 59 -12.06 26.00 33.86
CA ASN A 59 -13.43 25.60 33.57
C ASN A 59 -13.51 25.10 32.13
N TYR A 60 -13.70 23.81 31.93
CA TYR A 60 -13.66 23.20 30.59
C TYR A 60 -15.06 23.12 29.99
N VAL A 61 -15.25 23.80 28.86
CA VAL A 61 -16.47 23.79 28.08
C VAL A 61 -16.22 23.19 26.70
N PRO A 62 -17.24 22.65 26.00
CA PRO A 62 -17.07 22.17 24.63
C PRO A 62 -16.40 23.22 23.74
N ASN A 63 -15.45 22.79 22.92
CA ASN A 63 -14.80 23.68 21.97
C ASN A 63 -15.79 24.14 20.90
N ASP A 64 -15.87 25.44 20.66
CA ASP A 64 -16.70 26.08 19.63
C ASP A 64 -15.85 26.92 18.64
N VAL A 65 -14.52 26.90 18.79
CA VAL A 65 -13.60 27.68 17.96
C VAL A 65 -13.35 26.92 16.66
N SER A 66 -13.74 27.54 15.54
CA SER A 66 -13.46 27.03 14.20
C SER A 66 -12.10 27.50 13.71
N VAL A 67 -11.33 26.57 13.15
CA VAL A 67 -10.05 26.84 12.48
C VAL A 67 -10.11 26.43 11.01
N SER A 68 -9.26 27.01 10.18
CA SER A 68 -9.15 26.56 8.78
C SER A 68 -8.75 25.08 8.71
N ALA A 69 -9.25 24.36 7.70
CA ALA A 69 -8.86 22.97 7.46
C ALA A 69 -7.34 22.80 7.31
N SER A 70 -6.66 23.75 6.64
CA SER A 70 -5.21 23.73 6.49
C SER A 70 -4.51 23.77 7.85
N SER A 71 -4.89 24.69 8.74
CA SER A 71 -4.30 24.78 10.08
C SER A 71 -4.58 23.52 10.89
N TYR A 72 -5.82 22.99 10.85
CA TYR A 72 -6.18 21.77 11.55
C TYR A 72 -5.37 20.56 11.08
N TYR A 73 -5.38 20.27 9.77
CA TYR A 73 -4.72 19.09 9.22
C TYR A 73 -3.19 19.18 9.25
N ASN A 74 -2.61 20.37 9.13
CA ASN A 74 -1.17 20.56 9.32
C ASN A 74 -0.72 20.20 10.74
N ASN A 75 -1.53 20.52 11.75
CA ASN A 75 -1.23 20.15 13.13
C ASN A 75 -1.57 18.68 13.42
N PHE A 76 -2.69 18.19 12.90
CA PHE A 76 -3.15 16.82 13.16
C PHE A 76 -2.22 15.77 12.52
N TYR A 77 -1.82 16.00 11.27
CA TYR A 77 -0.91 15.13 10.52
C TYR A 77 0.56 15.58 10.60
N ASP A 78 0.91 16.38 11.61
CA ASP A 78 2.30 16.73 11.88
C ASP A 78 3.15 15.46 12.01
N ARG A 79 4.39 15.51 11.55
CA ARG A 79 5.27 14.33 11.52
C ARG A 79 5.62 13.81 12.91
N GLY A 80 5.53 14.64 13.94
CA GLY A 80 5.68 14.25 15.34
C GLY A 80 4.46 13.51 15.89
N ASN A 81 3.30 13.61 15.25
CA ASN A 81 2.11 12.83 15.58
C ASN A 81 2.01 11.56 14.72
N GLU A 82 2.78 10.53 15.08
CA GLU A 82 2.83 9.29 14.31
C GLU A 82 1.52 8.50 14.31
N GLU A 83 0.71 8.64 15.37
CA GLU A 83 -0.59 7.98 15.50
C GLU A 83 -1.54 8.36 14.36
N SER A 84 -1.54 9.65 13.97
CA SER A 84 -2.36 10.15 12.84
C SER A 84 -2.05 9.46 11.51
N ALA A 85 -0.82 8.97 11.36
CA ALA A 85 -0.27 8.39 10.15
C ALA A 85 -0.19 6.86 10.18
N LEU A 86 -0.74 6.21 11.20
CA LEU A 86 -0.85 4.76 11.24
C LEU A 86 -1.80 4.24 10.15
N CYS A 87 -1.35 3.19 9.47
CA CYS A 87 -2.11 2.42 8.50
C CYS A 87 -2.05 0.93 8.86
N ASP A 88 -3.13 0.21 8.57
CA ASP A 88 -3.17 -1.25 8.68
C ASP A 88 -2.19 -1.89 7.69
N ALA A 89 -1.44 -2.89 8.17
CA ALA A 89 -0.44 -3.60 7.38
C ALA A 89 -0.97 -4.88 6.73
N SER A 90 -2.26 -5.18 6.91
CA SER A 90 -2.89 -6.40 6.42
C SER A 90 -3.16 -6.30 4.92
N TYR A 91 -2.91 -7.40 4.21
CA TYR A 91 -3.23 -7.50 2.79
C TYR A 91 -3.39 -8.94 2.31
N LEU A 92 -4.15 -9.09 1.23
CA LEU A 92 -4.17 -10.28 0.37
C LEU A 92 -3.69 -9.86 -1.03
N LYS A 93 -2.73 -10.59 -1.60
CA LYS A 93 -2.10 -10.24 -2.88
C LYS A 93 -2.05 -11.42 -3.84
N LEU A 94 -2.47 -11.18 -5.09
CA LEU A 94 -2.28 -12.13 -6.19
C LEU A 94 -0.85 -12.01 -6.73
N ARG A 95 0.06 -12.79 -6.14
CA ARG A 95 1.49 -12.71 -6.40
C ARG A 95 1.90 -13.16 -7.77
N GLN A 96 1.35 -14.27 -8.22
CA GLN A 96 1.76 -14.88 -9.46
C GLN A 96 0.58 -15.56 -10.13
N VAL A 97 0.44 -15.31 -11.42
CA VAL A 97 -0.37 -16.15 -12.31
C VAL A 97 0.51 -16.52 -13.48
N SER A 98 0.58 -17.80 -13.82
CA SER A 98 1.28 -18.23 -15.02
C SER A 98 0.54 -19.33 -15.75
N VAL A 99 0.46 -19.18 -17.06
CA VAL A 99 -0.05 -20.18 -17.99
C VAL A 99 1.09 -20.59 -18.90
N TYR A 100 1.39 -21.88 -18.97
CA TYR A 100 2.37 -22.43 -19.89
C TYR A 100 1.73 -23.50 -20.77
N TYR A 101 2.08 -23.51 -22.05
CA TYR A 101 1.82 -24.61 -22.96
C TYR A 101 3.12 -25.36 -23.22
N ASN A 102 3.13 -26.67 -22.96
CA ASN A 102 4.24 -27.54 -23.29
C ASN A 102 4.00 -28.15 -24.67
N PHE A 103 4.98 -28.08 -25.55
CA PHE A 103 4.86 -28.70 -26.86
C PHE A 103 4.91 -30.24 -26.72
N PRO A 104 4.18 -31.00 -27.56
CA PRO A 104 4.24 -32.46 -27.52
C PRO A 104 5.66 -32.97 -27.78
N ALA A 105 6.09 -33.99 -27.02
CA ALA A 105 7.43 -34.57 -27.14
C ALA A 105 7.76 -35.04 -28.57
N ALA A 106 6.78 -35.58 -29.30
CA ALA A 106 6.98 -35.99 -30.69
C ALA A 106 7.40 -34.82 -31.60
N LEU A 107 6.84 -33.63 -31.40
CA LEU A 107 7.20 -32.44 -32.15
C LEU A 107 8.57 -31.91 -31.72
N THR A 108 8.82 -31.78 -30.41
CA THR A 108 10.09 -31.22 -29.91
C THR A 108 11.27 -32.13 -30.23
N ASN A 109 11.12 -33.45 -30.11
CA ASN A 109 12.17 -34.41 -30.43
C ASN A 109 12.52 -34.39 -31.92
N SER A 110 11.52 -34.17 -32.81
CA SER A 110 11.75 -34.11 -34.27
C SER A 110 12.65 -32.94 -34.70
N ILE A 111 12.70 -31.87 -33.88
CA ILE A 111 13.52 -30.67 -34.11
C ILE A 111 14.73 -30.60 -33.17
N GLY A 112 15.07 -31.69 -32.47
CA GLY A 112 16.29 -31.80 -31.66
C GLY A 112 16.21 -31.23 -30.24
N PHE A 113 15.02 -31.04 -29.68
CA PHE A 113 14.83 -30.57 -28.30
C PHE A 113 14.11 -31.61 -27.43
N THR A 114 14.60 -31.83 -26.21
CA THR A 114 13.91 -32.65 -25.20
C THR A 114 12.59 -32.04 -24.73
N ASN A 115 12.52 -30.71 -24.56
CA ASN A 115 11.28 -30.03 -24.16
C ASN A 115 11.27 -28.56 -24.59
N ILE A 116 10.10 -28.07 -25.03
CA ILE A 116 9.86 -26.66 -25.30
C ILE A 116 8.56 -26.28 -24.60
N LYS A 117 8.56 -25.15 -23.89
CA LYS A 117 7.34 -24.55 -23.36
C LYS A 117 7.33 -23.04 -23.53
N VAL A 118 6.15 -22.52 -23.89
CA VAL A 118 5.88 -21.09 -23.97
C VAL A 118 4.84 -20.74 -22.94
N GLY A 119 4.89 -19.53 -22.40
CA GLY A 119 3.92 -19.11 -21.40
C GLY A 119 3.82 -17.61 -21.23
N ILE A 120 2.72 -17.22 -20.60
CA ILE A 120 2.48 -15.86 -20.13
C ILE A 120 2.58 -15.91 -18.60
N VAL A 121 3.32 -14.97 -18.04
CA VAL A 121 3.52 -14.83 -16.60
C VAL A 121 3.10 -13.43 -16.17
N GLY A 122 2.46 -13.33 -15.02
CA GLY A 122 2.15 -12.08 -14.37
C GLY A 122 2.56 -12.13 -12.91
N SER A 123 3.09 -11.03 -12.38
CA SER A 123 3.45 -10.90 -10.97
C SER A 123 2.91 -9.62 -10.33
N ASN A 124 2.58 -9.71 -9.04
CA ASN A 124 1.96 -8.63 -8.24
C ASN A 124 0.71 -8.04 -8.91
N LEU A 125 -0.23 -8.92 -9.29
CA LEU A 125 -1.34 -8.59 -10.18
C LEU A 125 -2.47 -7.84 -9.49
N LEU A 126 -2.83 -8.23 -8.27
CA LEU A 126 -3.92 -7.63 -7.50
C LEU A 126 -3.50 -7.52 -6.04
N LEU A 127 -3.88 -6.42 -5.39
CA LEU A 127 -3.66 -6.15 -3.97
C LEU A 127 -5.01 -5.77 -3.35
N PHE A 128 -5.36 -6.46 -2.27
CA PHE A 128 -6.52 -6.18 -1.44
C PHE A 128 -6.02 -5.80 -0.06
N THR A 129 -6.29 -4.57 0.38
CA THR A 129 -5.88 -4.04 1.68
C THR A 129 -6.86 -2.94 2.10
N GLU A 130 -6.99 -2.70 3.40
CA GLU A 130 -7.75 -1.55 3.93
C GLU A 130 -6.98 -0.23 3.79
N ASN A 131 -5.66 -0.30 3.58
CA ASN A 131 -4.80 0.86 3.39
C ASN A 131 -4.96 1.44 1.97
N PRO A 132 -5.50 2.67 1.81
CA PRO A 132 -5.78 3.24 0.49
C PRO A 132 -4.58 3.96 -0.15
N HIS A 133 -3.47 4.11 0.56
CA HIS A 133 -2.40 5.04 0.18
C HIS A 133 -1.20 4.35 -0.47
N PHE A 134 -0.81 3.17 0.02
CA PHE A 134 0.39 2.47 -0.44
C PHE A 134 0.25 0.96 -0.30
N ASP A 135 1.16 0.22 -0.93
CA ASP A 135 1.27 -1.22 -0.78
C ASP A 135 1.95 -1.55 0.56
N PRO A 136 1.29 -2.23 1.52
CA PRO A 136 1.83 -2.45 2.88
C PRO A 136 3.13 -3.25 2.96
N GLU A 137 3.60 -3.80 1.84
CA GLU A 137 4.91 -4.42 1.74
C GLU A 137 6.09 -3.46 1.64
N LEU A 138 5.81 -2.21 1.29
CA LEU A 138 6.85 -1.20 1.13
C LEU A 138 7.38 -0.82 2.52
N ASN A 139 8.70 -0.86 2.65
CA ASN A 139 9.41 -0.45 3.85
C ASN A 139 10.29 0.74 3.50
N ALA A 140 10.52 1.61 4.48
CA ALA A 140 11.45 2.71 4.35
C ALA A 140 12.88 2.17 4.18
N VAL A 141 13.64 2.82 3.29
CA VAL A 141 15.08 2.58 3.12
C VAL A 141 15.80 3.85 3.53
N GLN A 142 16.58 3.77 4.61
CA GLN A 142 17.45 4.85 5.05
C GLN A 142 18.90 4.45 4.83
N GLU A 143 19.57 5.19 3.95
CA GLU A 143 20.93 4.91 3.47
C GLU A 143 21.07 3.51 2.86
N ARG A 144 21.48 2.52 3.67
CA ARG A 144 21.66 1.11 3.28
C ARG A 144 20.84 0.15 4.14
N ASN A 145 20.03 0.68 5.07
CA ASN A 145 19.26 -0.11 6.02
C ASN A 145 17.77 -0.05 5.68
N ILE A 146 17.12 -1.20 5.78
CA ILE A 146 15.66 -1.30 5.71
C ILE A 146 15.14 -1.00 7.11
N VAL A 147 14.27 0.01 7.21
CA VAL A 147 13.56 0.36 8.44
C VAL A 147 12.16 -0.22 8.35
N TYR A 148 11.85 -1.16 9.24
CA TYR A 148 10.54 -1.80 9.31
C TYR A 148 9.57 -0.94 10.12
N GLY A 149 8.27 -1.12 9.85
CA GLY A 149 7.21 -0.41 10.57
C GLY A 149 7.00 1.04 10.14
N VAL A 150 7.80 1.53 9.18
CA VAL A 150 7.66 2.85 8.59
C VAL A 150 7.70 2.72 7.06
N GLU A 151 6.76 3.39 6.40
CA GLU A 151 6.80 3.66 4.96
C GLU A 151 7.24 5.11 4.77
N ASP A 152 8.28 5.32 3.97
CA ASP A 152 8.92 6.64 3.78
C ASP A 152 8.97 7.05 2.30
N PHE A 153 7.83 7.48 1.76
CA PHE A 153 7.68 7.91 0.36
C PHE A 153 8.28 6.92 -0.65
N SER A 154 8.04 5.64 -0.39
CA SER A 154 8.54 4.59 -1.26
C SER A 154 7.88 4.65 -2.63
N TYR A 155 8.62 4.26 -3.66
CA TYR A 155 8.05 4.17 -5.00
C TYR A 155 6.84 3.21 -5.02
N PRO A 156 5.80 3.52 -5.80
CA PRO A 156 4.65 2.64 -5.95
C PRO A 156 5.08 1.22 -6.37
N SER A 157 4.40 0.21 -5.83
CA SER A 157 4.67 -1.17 -6.20
C SER A 157 4.31 -1.43 -7.68
N THR A 158 5.09 -2.29 -8.32
CA THR A 158 4.91 -2.60 -9.74
C THR A 158 4.00 -3.81 -9.95
N ARG A 159 3.20 -3.74 -11.01
CA ARG A 159 2.45 -4.86 -11.57
C ARG A 159 3.11 -5.27 -12.88
N ASN A 160 3.54 -6.53 -12.99
CA ASN A 160 4.34 -6.97 -14.13
C ASN A 160 3.63 -8.08 -14.92
N PHE A 161 3.82 -8.04 -16.24
CA PHE A 161 3.39 -9.06 -17.18
C PHE A 161 4.53 -9.39 -18.13
N GLY A 162 4.63 -10.64 -18.57
CA GLY A 162 5.71 -11.07 -19.44
C GLY A 162 5.40 -12.35 -20.20
N PHE A 163 6.17 -12.57 -21.26
CA PHE A 163 6.19 -13.80 -22.03
C PHE A 163 7.45 -14.59 -21.68
N SER A 164 7.35 -15.91 -21.66
CA SER A 164 8.47 -16.81 -21.35
C SER A 164 8.54 -17.94 -22.37
N LEU A 165 9.74 -18.15 -22.93
CA LEU A 165 10.11 -19.33 -23.70
C LEU A 165 11.15 -20.09 -22.88
N LYS A 166 10.93 -21.39 -22.67
CA LYS A 166 11.91 -22.27 -22.02
C LYS A 166 12.16 -23.48 -22.90
N THR A 167 13.42 -23.77 -23.15
CA THR A 167 13.90 -24.88 -23.99
C THR A 167 14.83 -25.76 -23.18
N GLN A 168 14.77 -27.07 -23.43
CA GLN A 168 15.69 -28.07 -22.91
C GLN A 168 16.20 -28.89 -24.08
N PHE A 169 17.52 -28.99 -24.18
CA PHE A 169 18.24 -29.74 -25.21
C PHE A 169 18.31 -31.20 -24.80
#